data_AF-A0A8J3FTY0-F1
#
_entry.id   AF-A0A8J3FTY0-F1
#
_cell.length_a   1.000
_cell.length_b   1.000
_cell.length_c   1.000
_cell.angle_alpha   90.00
_cell.angle_beta   90.00
_cell.angle_gamma   90.00
#
_symmetry.space_group_name_H-M   'P 1'
#
loop_
_entity.id
_entity.type
_entity.pdbx_description
1 polymer ?
#
loop_
_entity_poly.entity_id
_entity_poly.type
_entity_poly.pdbx_seq_one_letter_code
_entity_poly.pdbx_strand_id
1 'polypeptide(L)'
;MRMWEHKPAISPEMRRRARSVPNNWLLITDPGYDLVRGIPAEAVIGRFRVDARGRITDDYVPNPRYRPAWSAPRARPRPEPPRPQVTQRLRERARRKPNEWLDVPDPRFADRSKVPSHGIIGRYRIDARGEVTDDYEPNPDYRPQTPQAFPPGAAFAPAASGYPASSVPSTNIPATVAVHANTLTTVNGTSPVPPAQPVVAPAVEAKAAQTKAIETGTDQVGADPVEVPREDAMEERFVGSILGGAVGDALGYGIEFLTIDQIRRLHGDRGLADFNHREGPAEISDDTQMTLFTLEGLIRAHIRRRQRGTGDDIRVIQHAYQRWLHTQGRAWAAAGGSFAEDTDGPDGWLVSHRELFATRAPGNTCISALLAFARSDEPAGITRRINDSKGCGGVMRAAPVALWSEDPAEVFDLGATTGALTHSHPSGYLPAGVLAVIVHQLIRGGSLPAAVDTARSLLARWEGHEESLSALDRAIELTGQGRPTPELIAERLGGGWIGEEALAIGLCAALATDNVAEALVLAVNHNGDSDSTGAICGNIAGARYGLTAIPVPWLENLELRQLIETVARDGLREFGQQPPESDDWYTRYPGW
;
A
#
# COMPACT_ATOMS: atom_id res chain seq x y z
N MET A 1 30.32 18.03 -20.89
CA MET A 1 29.95 16.59 -20.82
C MET A 1 28.79 16.48 -19.85
N ARG A 2 27.69 15.82 -20.22
CA ARG A 2 26.46 15.85 -19.42
C ARG A 2 26.54 14.81 -18.29
N MET A 3 26.21 15.14 -17.05
CA MET A 3 26.39 14.25 -15.87
C MET A 3 25.77 12.85 -16.05
N TRP A 4 24.68 12.74 -16.80
CA TRP A 4 23.95 11.49 -17.04
C TRP A 4 24.53 10.58 -18.11
N GLU A 5 25.66 10.94 -18.72
CA GLU A 5 26.42 10.06 -19.60
C GLU A 5 27.33 9.09 -18.80
N HIS A 6 27.42 9.24 -17.47
CA HIS A 6 28.21 8.37 -16.62
C HIS A 6 27.50 7.04 -16.35
N LYS A 7 28.30 5.95 -16.39
CA LYS A 7 27.88 4.59 -16.03
C LYS A 7 27.31 4.59 -14.59
N PRO A 8 26.02 4.25 -14.39
CA PRO A 8 25.42 4.18 -13.06
C PRO A 8 26.15 3.16 -12.17
N ALA A 9 26.22 3.42 -10.86
CA ALA A 9 26.70 2.42 -9.90
C ALA A 9 25.72 1.24 -9.84
N ILE A 10 26.24 0.01 -9.81
CA ILE A 10 25.42 -1.20 -9.78
C ILE A 10 24.87 -1.41 -8.36
N SER A 11 23.59 -1.13 -8.16
CA SER A 11 22.91 -1.30 -6.87
C SER A 11 22.55 -2.77 -6.56
N PRO A 12 22.32 -3.13 -5.28
CA PRO A 12 21.79 -4.44 -4.91
C PRO A 12 20.46 -4.79 -5.58
N GLU A 13 19.60 -3.79 -5.80
CA GLU A 13 18.33 -3.97 -6.51
C GLU A 13 18.54 -4.31 -7.99
N MET A 14 19.45 -3.61 -8.67
CA MET A 14 19.84 -3.95 -10.04
C MET A 14 20.32 -5.39 -10.13
N ARG A 15 21.14 -5.85 -9.16
CA ARG A 15 21.60 -7.25 -9.08
C ARG A 15 20.45 -8.23 -8.89
N ARG A 16 19.41 -7.88 -8.11
CA ARG A 16 18.20 -8.70 -7.96
C ARG A 16 17.42 -8.78 -9.27
N ARG A 17 17.17 -7.64 -9.93
CA ARG A 17 16.44 -7.57 -11.21
C ARG A 17 17.18 -8.21 -12.37
N ALA A 18 18.52 -8.22 -12.36
CA ALA A 18 19.32 -8.91 -13.36
C ALA A 18 19.08 -10.44 -13.36
N ARG A 19 18.80 -11.03 -12.19
CA ARG A 19 18.51 -12.47 -12.07
C ARG A 19 17.25 -12.90 -12.81
N SER A 20 16.30 -12.00 -13.03
CA SER A 20 15.08 -12.28 -13.82
C SER A 20 15.26 -12.11 -15.33
N VAL A 21 16.44 -11.67 -15.81
CA VAL A 21 16.71 -11.44 -17.26
C VAL A 21 18.08 -11.98 -17.73
N PRO A 22 18.41 -13.28 -17.50
CA PRO A 22 19.69 -13.84 -17.92
C PRO A 22 19.89 -13.79 -19.45
N ASN A 23 21.14 -13.62 -19.88
CA ASN A 23 21.53 -13.44 -21.30
C ASN A 23 20.89 -12.24 -22.02
N ASN A 24 20.28 -11.31 -21.28
CA ASN A 24 19.57 -10.16 -21.83
C ASN A 24 20.19 -8.82 -21.35
N TRP A 25 19.49 -7.72 -21.57
CA TRP A 25 19.88 -6.39 -21.11
C TRP A 25 18.97 -5.92 -19.96
N LEU A 26 19.57 -5.46 -18.88
CA LEU A 26 18.87 -4.78 -17.80
C LEU A 26 18.74 -3.30 -18.15
N LEU A 27 17.51 -2.82 -18.38
CA LEU A 27 17.21 -1.41 -18.61
C LEU A 27 17.24 -0.63 -17.29
N ILE A 28 17.89 0.53 -17.32
CA ILE A 28 17.94 1.49 -16.21
C ILE A 28 17.07 2.68 -16.58
N THR A 29 16.07 2.95 -15.77
CA THR A 29 15.06 3.98 -16.00
C THR A 29 15.16 5.09 -14.96
N ASP A 30 14.91 6.32 -15.38
CA ASP A 30 14.78 7.47 -14.48
C ASP A 30 13.45 7.37 -13.72
N PRO A 31 13.49 7.24 -12.38
CA PRO A 31 12.30 7.06 -11.56
C PRO A 31 11.40 8.31 -11.54
N GLY A 32 11.87 9.47 -12.02
CA GLY A 32 11.06 10.67 -12.14
C GLY A 32 10.02 10.64 -13.27
N TYR A 33 10.00 9.58 -14.09
CA TYR A 33 8.98 9.40 -15.14
C TYR A 33 7.81 8.53 -14.64
N ASP A 34 6.58 8.89 -15.05
CA ASP A 34 5.40 8.04 -14.88
C ASP A 34 5.50 6.80 -15.80
N LEU A 35 6.03 5.71 -15.27
CA LEU A 35 6.24 4.45 -16.00
C LEU A 35 4.98 3.60 -16.15
N VAL A 36 3.84 4.03 -15.58
CA VAL A 36 2.56 3.29 -15.63
C VAL A 36 2.02 3.21 -17.07
N ARG A 37 2.43 4.14 -17.94
CA ARG A 37 2.02 4.23 -19.35
C ARG A 37 2.97 3.51 -20.33
N GLY A 38 3.91 2.71 -19.80
CA GLY A 38 5.05 2.15 -20.52
C GLY A 38 6.29 3.01 -20.34
N ILE A 39 7.48 2.44 -20.60
CA ILE A 39 8.76 3.15 -20.42
C ILE A 39 9.06 3.93 -21.71
N PRO A 40 8.92 5.28 -21.74
CA PRO A 40 9.27 6.05 -22.92
C PRO A 40 10.79 5.99 -23.17
N ALA A 41 11.21 6.10 -24.43
CA ALA A 41 12.62 5.95 -24.79
C ALA A 41 13.51 6.99 -24.10
N GLU A 42 12.99 8.17 -23.80
CA GLU A 42 13.64 9.25 -23.08
C GLU A 42 13.74 9.03 -21.56
N ALA A 43 12.98 8.10 -20.98
CA ALA A 43 13.07 7.71 -19.56
C ALA A 43 14.17 6.67 -19.30
N VAL A 44 14.66 5.99 -20.33
CA VAL A 44 15.74 5.01 -20.19
C VAL A 44 17.07 5.74 -20.10
N ILE A 45 17.74 5.69 -18.96
CA ILE A 45 19.08 6.24 -18.73
C ILE A 45 20.13 5.47 -19.57
N GLY A 46 20.00 4.14 -19.59
CA GLY A 46 20.90 3.24 -20.32
C GLY A 46 20.59 1.78 -20.01
N ARG A 47 21.52 0.89 -20.36
CA ARG A 47 21.35 -0.55 -20.14
C ARG A 47 22.65 -1.27 -19.82
N PHE A 48 22.55 -2.30 -18.98
CA PHE A 48 23.65 -3.21 -18.66
C PHE A 48 23.45 -4.58 -19.29
N ARG A 49 24.53 -5.22 -19.74
CA ARG A 49 24.47 -6.62 -20.18
C ARG A 49 24.39 -7.55 -18.96
N VAL A 50 23.60 -8.62 -19.08
CA VAL A 50 23.44 -9.64 -18.05
C VAL A 50 23.93 -10.99 -18.60
N ASP A 51 24.80 -11.66 -17.85
CA ASP A 51 25.34 -12.97 -18.23
C ASP A 51 24.31 -14.11 -18.05
N ALA A 52 24.69 -15.33 -18.46
CA ALA A 52 23.83 -16.51 -18.36
C ALA A 52 23.46 -16.89 -16.91
N ARG A 53 24.17 -16.37 -15.91
CA ARG A 53 23.94 -16.62 -14.49
C ARG A 53 23.17 -15.47 -13.83
N GLY A 54 22.62 -14.53 -14.61
CA GLY A 54 21.86 -13.40 -14.09
C GLY A 54 22.72 -12.33 -13.42
N ARG A 55 24.03 -12.29 -13.70
CA ARG A 55 24.96 -11.29 -13.15
C ARG A 55 25.15 -10.14 -14.15
N ILE A 56 25.12 -8.92 -13.63
CA ILE A 56 25.40 -7.71 -14.41
C ILE A 56 26.88 -7.68 -14.77
N THR A 57 27.20 -7.56 -16.06
CA THR A 57 28.57 -7.36 -16.55
C THR A 57 28.92 -5.87 -16.56
N ASP A 58 30.18 -5.55 -16.84
CA ASP A 58 30.63 -4.17 -16.94
C ASP A 58 30.21 -3.46 -18.23
N ASP A 59 29.54 -4.16 -19.15
CA ASP A 59 29.10 -3.62 -20.43
C ASP A 59 27.84 -2.75 -20.25
N TYR A 60 28.08 -1.45 -20.14
CA TYR A 60 27.04 -0.43 -20.06
C TYR A 60 26.93 0.35 -21.37
N VAL A 61 25.71 0.48 -21.89
CA VAL A 61 25.41 1.31 -23.06
C VAL A 61 24.49 2.45 -22.62
N PRO A 62 24.98 3.72 -22.60
CA PRO A 62 24.15 4.87 -22.30
C PRO A 62 23.12 5.10 -23.42
N ASN A 63 21.97 5.64 -23.07
CA ASN A 63 20.96 6.00 -24.05
C ASN A 63 21.09 7.47 -24.47
N PRO A 64 21.46 7.78 -25.73
CA PRO A 64 21.63 9.17 -26.18
C PRO A 64 20.30 9.96 -26.23
N ARG A 65 19.17 9.26 -26.19
CA ARG A 65 17.83 9.87 -26.15
C ARG A 65 17.36 10.21 -24.74
N TYR A 66 18.08 9.81 -23.70
CA TYR A 66 17.74 10.11 -22.31
C TYR A 66 17.57 11.62 -22.09
N ARG A 67 16.51 11.99 -21.38
CA ARG A 67 16.23 13.34 -20.88
C ARG A 67 15.84 13.21 -19.41
N PRO A 68 16.51 13.89 -18.47
CA PRO A 68 16.08 13.88 -17.07
C PRO A 68 14.63 14.35 -16.92
N ALA A 69 13.84 13.72 -16.05
CA ALA A 69 12.42 14.00 -15.86
C ALA A 69 12.12 15.50 -15.62
N TRP A 70 12.98 16.19 -14.87
CA TRP A 70 12.87 17.64 -14.61
C TRP A 70 13.09 18.53 -15.85
N SER A 71 13.76 18.00 -16.87
CA SER A 71 14.05 18.69 -18.14
C SER A 71 13.10 18.30 -19.27
N ALA A 72 12.25 17.29 -19.04
CA ALA A 72 11.23 16.89 -20.00
C ALA A 72 10.13 17.95 -20.01
N PRO A 73 9.74 18.50 -21.18
CA PRO A 73 8.67 19.48 -21.24
C PRO A 73 7.38 18.85 -20.67
N ARG A 74 6.73 19.54 -19.71
CA ARG A 74 5.40 19.20 -19.19
C ARG A 74 4.51 18.76 -20.35
N ALA A 75 3.82 17.63 -20.19
CA ALA A 75 2.99 17.03 -21.24
C ALA A 75 2.15 18.11 -21.95
N ARG A 76 2.33 18.22 -23.28
CA ARG A 76 1.54 19.14 -24.10
C ARG A 76 0.05 18.79 -23.97
N PRO A 77 -0.87 19.77 -24.01
CA PRO A 77 -2.30 19.48 -24.13
C PRO A 77 -2.54 18.55 -25.32
N ARG A 78 -3.44 17.58 -25.14
CA ARG A 78 -3.74 16.51 -26.11
C ARG A 78 -4.09 17.13 -27.48
N PRO A 79 -3.56 16.63 -28.60
CA PRO A 79 -4.09 17.01 -29.91
C PRO A 79 -5.54 16.51 -29.99
N GLU A 80 -6.47 17.42 -30.30
CA GLU A 80 -7.86 17.07 -30.55
C GLU A 80 -7.95 16.08 -31.74
N PRO A 81 -8.82 15.05 -31.66
CA PRO A 81 -9.01 14.14 -32.78
C PRO A 81 -9.54 14.93 -34.01
N PRO A 82 -9.12 14.57 -35.23
CA PRO A 82 -9.62 15.24 -36.43
C PRO A 82 -11.14 15.10 -36.52
N ARG A 83 -11.84 16.20 -36.83
CA ARG A 83 -13.30 16.25 -36.99
C ARG A 83 -13.77 15.11 -37.92
N PRO A 84 -14.65 14.20 -37.46
CA PRO A 84 -15.10 13.06 -38.25
C PRO A 84 -15.83 13.48 -39.52
N GLN A 85 -15.55 12.83 -40.66
CA GLN A 85 -16.26 13.11 -41.91
C GLN A 85 -17.73 12.67 -41.84
N VAL A 86 -18.64 13.48 -42.40
CA VAL A 86 -20.08 13.16 -42.47
C VAL A 86 -20.33 12.09 -43.53
N THR A 87 -20.43 10.83 -43.09
CA THR A 87 -20.69 9.68 -43.96
C THR A 87 -22.18 9.51 -44.27
N GLN A 88 -22.49 8.73 -45.32
CA GLN A 88 -23.89 8.40 -45.66
C GLN A 88 -24.62 7.69 -44.51
N ARG A 89 -23.94 6.78 -43.80
CA ARG A 89 -24.49 6.11 -42.60
C ARG A 89 -24.80 7.09 -41.47
N LEU A 90 -24.02 8.16 -41.31
CA LEU A 90 -24.30 9.22 -40.34
C LEU A 90 -25.53 10.05 -40.75
N ARG A 91 -25.67 10.38 -42.04
CA ARG A 91 -26.85 11.08 -42.58
C ARG A 91 -28.14 10.25 -42.40
N GLU A 92 -28.07 8.95 -42.61
CA GLU A 92 -29.21 8.04 -42.39
C GLU A 92 -29.63 7.96 -40.92
N ARG A 93 -28.66 7.99 -39.99
CA ARG A 93 -28.95 8.09 -38.54
C ARG A 93 -29.54 9.45 -38.19
N ALA A 94 -29.09 10.53 -38.85
CA ALA A 94 -29.58 11.88 -38.60
C ALA A 94 -31.05 12.09 -38.98
N ARG A 95 -31.49 11.49 -40.10
CA ARG A 95 -32.90 11.54 -40.53
C ARG A 95 -33.90 10.99 -39.51
N ARG A 96 -33.43 10.18 -38.55
CA ARG A 96 -34.26 9.59 -37.49
C ARG A 96 -34.35 10.47 -36.23
N LYS A 97 -33.59 11.57 -36.17
CA LYS A 97 -33.42 12.43 -34.98
C LYS A 97 -33.37 13.94 -35.35
N PRO A 98 -34.42 14.49 -36.00
CA PRO A 98 -34.44 15.91 -36.37
C PRO A 98 -34.37 16.82 -35.11
N ASN A 99 -33.68 17.95 -35.22
CA ASN A 99 -33.45 18.91 -34.12
C ASN A 99 -32.66 18.40 -32.90
N GLU A 100 -31.99 17.25 -32.98
CA GLU A 100 -31.17 16.68 -31.90
C GLU A 100 -29.65 16.79 -32.18
N TRP A 101 -28.85 16.46 -31.17
CA TRP A 101 -27.43 16.17 -31.34
C TRP A 101 -27.22 14.67 -31.58
N LEU A 102 -26.33 14.32 -32.50
CA LEU A 102 -26.01 12.95 -32.86
C LEU A 102 -24.56 12.62 -32.56
N ASP A 103 -24.37 11.70 -31.63
CA ASP A 103 -23.06 11.19 -31.26
C ASP A 103 -22.44 10.36 -32.39
N VAL A 104 -21.17 10.66 -32.65
CA VAL A 104 -20.30 9.97 -33.61
C VAL A 104 -19.41 9.01 -32.83
N PRO A 105 -19.78 7.71 -32.76
CA PRO A 105 -18.92 6.72 -32.14
C PRO A 105 -17.67 6.53 -32.99
N ASP A 106 -16.58 6.23 -32.32
CA ASP A 106 -15.38 5.75 -32.97
C ASP A 106 -15.65 4.42 -33.68
N PRO A 107 -15.18 4.22 -34.93
CA PRO A 107 -15.37 2.98 -35.67
C PRO A 107 -14.99 1.71 -34.89
N ARG A 108 -14.01 1.78 -33.97
CA ARG A 108 -13.59 0.67 -33.10
C ARG A 108 -14.64 0.27 -32.06
N PHE A 109 -15.59 1.16 -31.77
CA PHE A 109 -16.68 0.94 -30.83
C PHE A 109 -18.05 0.81 -31.53
N ALA A 110 -18.10 1.00 -32.85
CA ALA A 110 -19.34 1.13 -33.62
C ALA A 110 -20.24 -0.12 -33.61
N ASP A 111 -19.69 -1.29 -33.29
CA ASP A 111 -20.41 -2.57 -33.23
C ASP A 111 -20.88 -2.94 -31.81
N ARG A 112 -20.67 -2.07 -30.81
CA ARG A 112 -21.16 -2.28 -29.45
C ARG A 112 -22.65 -1.91 -29.35
N SER A 113 -23.42 -2.70 -28.60
CA SER A 113 -24.83 -2.41 -28.28
C SER A 113 -25.00 -1.09 -27.52
N LYS A 114 -23.99 -0.68 -26.73
CA LYS A 114 -23.89 0.63 -26.09
C LYS A 114 -22.44 1.12 -26.18
N VAL A 115 -22.24 2.27 -26.81
CA VAL A 115 -20.91 2.89 -26.94
C VAL A 115 -20.61 3.67 -25.66
N PRO A 116 -19.49 3.40 -24.96
CA PRO A 116 -19.12 4.17 -23.77
C PRO A 116 -18.81 5.62 -24.14
N SER A 117 -18.98 6.56 -23.20
CA SER A 117 -18.77 8.00 -23.45
C SER A 117 -17.39 8.29 -24.03
N HIS A 118 -16.33 7.67 -23.51
CA HIS A 118 -14.96 7.82 -24.04
C HIS A 118 -14.73 7.22 -25.44
N GLY A 119 -15.68 6.42 -25.94
CA GLY A 119 -15.69 5.86 -27.30
C GLY A 119 -16.44 6.74 -28.31
N ILE A 120 -16.98 7.88 -27.90
CA ILE A 120 -17.60 8.89 -28.79
C ILE A 120 -16.53 9.91 -29.17
N ILE A 121 -16.32 10.15 -30.47
CA ILE A 121 -15.34 11.14 -30.95
C ILE A 121 -15.88 12.57 -30.74
N GLY A 122 -17.18 12.76 -30.95
CA GLY A 122 -17.89 14.03 -30.76
C GLY A 122 -19.32 13.91 -31.28
N ARG A 123 -20.04 15.02 -31.37
CA ARG A 123 -21.45 15.05 -31.77
C ARG A 123 -21.75 16.15 -32.79
N TYR A 124 -22.66 15.86 -33.71
CA TYR A 124 -23.14 16.81 -34.73
C TYR A 124 -24.56 17.27 -34.43
N ARG A 125 -24.88 18.54 -34.72
CA ARG A 125 -26.26 19.03 -34.67
C ARG A 125 -27.02 18.63 -35.93
N ILE A 126 -28.27 18.20 -35.76
CA ILE A 126 -29.19 17.85 -36.85
C ILE A 126 -30.26 18.94 -36.98
N ASP A 127 -30.53 19.37 -38.20
CA ASP A 127 -31.57 20.37 -38.48
C ASP A 127 -32.99 19.78 -38.45
N ALA A 128 -33.99 20.64 -38.66
CA ALA A 128 -35.40 20.25 -38.67
C ALA A 128 -35.78 19.32 -39.84
N ARG A 129 -34.94 19.22 -40.88
CA ARG A 129 -35.13 18.34 -42.04
C ARG A 129 -34.41 17.00 -41.86
N GLY A 130 -33.70 16.80 -40.75
CA GLY A 130 -32.95 15.58 -40.47
C GLY A 130 -31.58 15.53 -41.15
N GLU A 131 -31.05 16.66 -41.61
CA GLU A 131 -29.72 16.76 -42.23
C GLU A 131 -28.66 17.17 -41.19
N VAL A 132 -27.46 16.61 -41.34
CA VAL A 132 -26.31 16.91 -40.46
C VAL A 132 -25.77 18.30 -40.82
N THR A 133 -25.73 19.20 -39.83
CA THR A 133 -25.22 20.56 -39.99
C THR A 133 -23.71 20.62 -39.78
N ASP A 134 -23.12 21.81 -39.97
CA ASP A 134 -21.71 22.04 -39.70
C ASP A 134 -21.37 22.20 -38.21
N ASP A 135 -22.36 22.32 -37.33
CA ASP A 135 -22.14 22.47 -35.89
C ASP A 135 -21.68 21.13 -35.29
N TYR A 136 -20.42 21.11 -34.84
CA TYR A 136 -19.74 19.94 -34.28
C TYR A 136 -19.15 20.27 -32.90
N GLU A 137 -19.44 19.43 -31.92
CA GLU A 137 -18.81 19.48 -30.60
C GLU A 137 -17.87 18.27 -30.43
N PRO A 138 -16.56 18.49 -30.21
CA PRO A 138 -15.64 17.42 -29.84
C PRO A 138 -15.97 16.89 -28.45
N ASN A 139 -15.77 15.59 -28.23
CA ASN A 139 -15.94 15.00 -26.91
C ASN A 139 -14.63 15.11 -26.10
N PRO A 140 -14.59 15.89 -24.99
CA PRO A 140 -13.38 16.05 -24.18
C PRO A 140 -12.93 14.73 -23.51
N ASP A 141 -13.86 13.78 -23.32
CA ASP A 141 -13.60 12.48 -22.70
C ASP A 141 -13.14 11.41 -23.68
N TYR A 142 -13.01 11.73 -24.98
CA TYR A 142 -12.64 10.77 -26.01
C TYR A 142 -11.25 10.14 -25.74
N ARG A 143 -11.18 8.81 -25.76
CA ARG A 143 -9.95 8.02 -25.57
C ARG A 143 -9.80 7.00 -26.71
N PRO A 144 -8.95 7.27 -27.73
CA PRO A 144 -8.70 6.29 -28.78
C PRO A 144 -8.01 5.06 -28.17
N GLN A 145 -8.52 3.85 -28.43
CA GLN A 145 -7.78 2.61 -28.13
C GLN A 145 -6.55 2.49 -29.04
N THR A 146 -5.35 2.60 -28.51
CA THR A 146 -4.12 2.28 -29.27
C THR A 146 -4.21 0.84 -29.77
N PRO A 147 -3.95 0.54 -31.07
CA PRO A 147 -3.86 -0.84 -31.52
C PRO A 147 -2.78 -1.56 -30.72
N GLN A 148 -3.15 -2.65 -30.05
CA GLN A 148 -2.19 -3.59 -29.50
C GLN A 148 -1.45 -4.23 -30.69
N ALA A 149 -0.21 -3.86 -30.93
CA ALA A 149 0.62 -4.52 -31.93
C ALA A 149 2.08 -4.56 -31.50
N PHE A 150 2.52 -5.75 -31.07
CA PHE A 150 3.68 -6.40 -31.69
C PHE A 150 3.39 -7.90 -31.80
N PRO A 151 3.49 -8.50 -33.01
CA PRO A 151 3.62 -9.94 -33.16
C PRO A 151 5.05 -10.39 -32.82
N PRO A 152 5.27 -11.67 -32.48
CA PRO A 152 6.60 -12.18 -32.19
C PRO A 152 7.43 -12.25 -33.48
N GLY A 153 8.56 -11.53 -33.51
CA GLY A 153 9.58 -11.65 -34.56
C GLY A 153 9.68 -10.44 -35.48
N ALA A 154 10.56 -9.50 -35.15
CA ALA A 154 11.15 -8.59 -36.13
C ALA A 154 12.62 -8.40 -35.76
N ALA A 155 13.49 -9.03 -36.54
CA ALA A 155 14.93 -8.85 -36.51
C ALA A 155 15.27 -7.40 -36.89
N PHE A 156 16.10 -6.73 -36.09
CA PHE A 156 16.79 -5.53 -36.53
C PHE A 156 18.20 -5.90 -37.00
N ALA A 157 18.45 -5.63 -38.29
CA ALA A 157 19.73 -5.79 -38.95
C ALA A 157 20.81 -4.87 -38.35
N PRO A 158 22.09 -5.28 -38.29
CA PRO A 158 23.17 -4.44 -37.81
C PRO A 158 23.70 -3.54 -38.94
N ALA A 159 23.86 -2.25 -38.67
CA ALA A 159 24.71 -1.38 -39.47
C ALA A 159 26.17 -1.51 -38.99
N ALA A 160 27.06 -1.71 -39.95
CA ALA A 160 28.43 -2.16 -39.80
C ALA A 160 29.45 -1.08 -39.41
N SER A 161 30.40 -1.47 -38.56
CA SER A 161 31.83 -1.06 -38.55
C SER A 161 32.47 -1.84 -37.41
N GLY A 162 33.55 -2.62 -37.49
CA GLY A 162 34.56 -2.96 -38.48
C GLY A 162 35.67 -3.68 -37.69
N TYR A 163 36.36 -4.63 -38.32
CA TYR A 163 37.50 -5.45 -37.84
C TYR A 163 37.21 -6.92 -37.41
N PRO A 164 38.13 -7.85 -37.77
CA PRO A 164 37.76 -9.15 -38.34
C PRO A 164 37.86 -10.33 -37.37
N ALA A 165 37.27 -11.43 -37.82
CA ALA A 165 37.24 -12.75 -37.20
C ALA A 165 38.57 -13.52 -37.29
N SER A 166 38.87 -14.26 -36.23
CA SER A 166 39.47 -15.60 -36.22
C SER A 166 39.06 -16.22 -34.86
N SER A 167 38.65 -17.46 -34.68
CA SER A 167 38.59 -18.69 -35.48
C SER A 167 37.66 -19.66 -34.72
N VAL A 168 36.76 -20.34 -35.42
CA VAL A 168 35.96 -21.49 -34.91
C VAL A 168 36.79 -22.77 -35.13
N PRO A 169 36.64 -23.86 -34.34
CA PRO A 169 35.64 -24.92 -34.65
C PRO A 169 34.84 -25.36 -33.41
N SER A 170 33.50 -25.39 -33.44
CA SER A 170 32.60 -26.55 -33.75
C SER A 170 32.83 -27.76 -32.83
N THR A 171 31.83 -28.27 -32.10
CA THR A 171 30.78 -29.15 -32.67
C THR A 171 29.49 -29.27 -31.82
N ASN A 172 28.34 -29.19 -32.53
CA ASN A 172 27.06 -29.95 -32.46
C ASN A 172 26.24 -30.01 -31.13
N ILE A 173 25.05 -29.36 -30.95
CA ILE A 173 23.68 -29.46 -31.58
C ILE A 173 22.96 -30.80 -31.23
N PRO A 174 21.61 -30.93 -31.01
CA PRO A 174 20.42 -30.02 -31.08
C PRO A 174 19.46 -30.01 -29.84
N ALA A 175 18.65 -28.95 -29.56
CA ALA A 175 17.24 -28.62 -29.95
C ALA A 175 16.13 -29.48 -29.27
N THR A 176 15.34 -28.96 -28.29
CA THR A 176 13.96 -28.34 -28.37
C THR A 176 12.90 -29.21 -29.10
N VAL A 177 11.61 -29.37 -28.73
CA VAL A 177 10.64 -28.75 -27.79
C VAL A 177 9.29 -29.55 -27.90
N ALA A 178 8.38 -29.32 -26.94
CA ALA A 178 6.90 -29.46 -27.01
C ALA A 178 6.24 -30.85 -26.79
N VAL A 179 5.01 -31.02 -26.30
CA VAL A 179 4.00 -30.30 -25.47
C VAL A 179 2.76 -31.25 -25.42
N HIS A 180 2.06 -31.31 -24.29
CA HIS A 180 0.63 -31.69 -24.08
C HIS A 180 0.10 -33.16 -24.12
N ALA A 181 -0.68 -33.42 -23.05
CA ALA A 181 -2.06 -33.96 -22.99
C ALA A 181 -2.37 -35.48 -23.01
N ASN A 182 -3.02 -35.89 -21.91
CA ASN A 182 -4.21 -36.75 -21.75
C ASN A 182 -4.24 -38.26 -22.13
N THR A 183 -4.69 -39.01 -21.10
CA THR A 183 -5.62 -40.16 -21.04
C THR A 183 -5.21 -41.63 -21.31
N LEU A 184 -5.49 -42.43 -20.26
CA LEU A 184 -6.17 -43.75 -20.20
C LEU A 184 -5.42 -45.08 -20.54
N THR A 185 -5.27 -45.88 -19.47
CA THR A 185 -5.41 -47.36 -19.31
C THR A 185 -4.64 -48.35 -20.19
N THR A 186 -3.87 -49.24 -19.54
CA THR A 186 -4.20 -50.68 -19.39
C THR A 186 -3.35 -51.34 -18.28
N VAL A 187 -3.83 -52.49 -17.82
CA VAL A 187 -3.64 -53.18 -16.52
C VAL A 187 -2.74 -54.42 -16.67
N ASN A 188 -1.84 -54.70 -15.72
CA ASN A 188 -1.71 -55.95 -14.93
C ASN A 188 -0.30 -56.20 -14.35
N GLY A 189 -0.26 -56.64 -13.07
CA GLY A 189 0.85 -57.45 -12.51
C GLY A 189 1.30 -57.18 -11.06
N THR A 190 0.49 -57.57 -10.05
CA THR A 190 0.82 -58.28 -8.77
C THR A 190 2.25 -58.20 -8.18
N SER A 191 2.57 -58.06 -6.88
CA SER A 191 1.95 -57.96 -5.54
C SER A 191 3.12 -57.66 -4.53
N PRO A 192 2.95 -57.68 -3.19
CA PRO A 192 2.42 -56.64 -2.30
C PRO A 192 3.47 -56.06 -1.31
N VAL A 193 3.27 -54.83 -0.83
CA VAL A 193 4.01 -54.22 0.31
C VAL A 193 2.97 -53.81 1.37
N PRO A 194 3.19 -54.08 2.67
CA PRO A 194 2.16 -53.90 3.71
C PRO A 194 1.96 -52.43 4.11
N PRO A 195 0.76 -52.05 4.60
CA PRO A 195 0.45 -50.66 4.95
C PRO A 195 0.99 -50.27 6.33
N ALA A 196 1.60 -49.08 6.41
CA ALA A 196 1.92 -48.41 7.65
C ALA A 196 0.64 -47.83 8.29
N GLN A 197 0.53 -48.00 9.60
CA GLN A 197 -0.63 -47.62 10.41
C GLN A 197 -0.76 -46.10 10.61
N PRO A 198 -1.99 -45.60 10.84
CA PRO A 198 -2.24 -44.20 11.17
C PRO A 198 -1.83 -43.88 12.62
N VAL A 199 -1.06 -42.81 12.81
CA VAL A 199 -0.74 -42.28 14.14
C VAL A 199 -1.94 -41.49 14.66
N VAL A 200 -2.60 -42.04 15.67
CA VAL A 200 -3.68 -41.42 16.42
C VAL A 200 -3.08 -40.51 17.49
N ALA A 201 -3.44 -39.23 17.47
CA ALA A 201 -3.14 -38.28 18.55
C ALA A 201 -3.96 -38.65 19.80
N PRO A 202 -3.39 -38.66 21.02
CA PRO A 202 -4.16 -38.92 22.21
C PRO A 202 -4.92 -37.66 22.65
N ALA A 203 -6.22 -37.84 22.92
CA ALA A 203 -7.04 -36.88 23.63
C ALA A 203 -6.52 -36.68 25.06
N VAL A 204 -6.41 -35.43 25.51
CA VAL A 204 -6.17 -35.09 26.91
C VAL A 204 -7.47 -34.55 27.48
N GLU A 205 -8.12 -35.34 28.31
CA GLU A 205 -9.25 -34.96 29.15
C GLU A 205 -8.80 -33.97 30.24
N ALA A 206 -9.57 -32.89 30.40
CA ALA A 206 -9.45 -31.97 31.51
C ALA A 206 -9.80 -32.65 32.84
N LYS A 207 -8.84 -32.69 33.77
CA LYS A 207 -9.11 -32.97 35.19
C LYS A 207 -8.71 -31.76 36.03
N ALA A 208 -9.70 -31.20 36.71
CA ALA A 208 -9.56 -30.21 37.75
C ALA A 208 -8.59 -30.69 38.84
N ALA A 209 -7.56 -29.89 39.12
CA ALA A 209 -6.65 -30.10 40.24
C ALA A 209 -6.91 -29.02 41.29
N GLN A 210 -7.35 -29.48 42.47
CA GLN A 210 -7.45 -28.71 43.71
C GLN A 210 -6.08 -28.16 44.11
N THR A 211 -5.98 -26.85 44.31
CA THR A 211 -4.81 -26.22 44.91
C THR A 211 -5.00 -26.15 46.42
N LYS A 212 -4.15 -26.87 47.16
CA LYS A 212 -3.98 -26.69 48.61
C LYS A 212 -3.19 -25.42 48.89
N ALA A 213 -3.66 -24.67 49.88
CA ALA A 213 -3.01 -23.49 50.41
C ALA A 213 -1.59 -23.78 50.92
N ILE A 214 -0.66 -22.91 50.56
CA ILE A 214 0.59 -22.68 51.29
C ILE A 214 0.62 -21.17 51.56
N GLU A 215 0.35 -20.79 52.81
CA GLU A 215 0.68 -19.48 53.33
C GLU A 215 2.17 -19.42 53.61
N THR A 216 2.86 -18.36 53.19
CA THR A 216 3.65 -17.46 54.04
C THR A 216 4.43 -16.44 53.20
N GLY A 217 4.39 -15.17 53.61
CA GLY A 217 5.35 -14.14 53.21
C GLY A 217 4.78 -13.03 52.34
N THR A 218 4.02 -12.11 52.95
CA THR A 218 3.62 -10.83 52.33
C THR A 218 4.77 -9.83 52.39
N ASP A 219 5.43 -9.58 51.26
CA ASP A 219 5.99 -8.26 50.96
C ASP A 219 5.15 -7.65 49.84
N GLN A 220 4.35 -6.65 50.21
CA GLN A 220 3.52 -5.88 49.28
C GLN A 220 4.40 -4.98 48.43
N VAL A 221 4.56 -5.30 47.15
CA VAL A 221 4.76 -4.28 46.11
C VAL A 221 3.38 -4.07 45.49
N GLY A 222 2.72 -2.98 45.87
CA GLY A 222 1.42 -2.61 45.33
C GLY A 222 1.54 -2.37 43.82
N ALA A 223 0.83 -3.18 43.03
CA ALA A 223 0.45 -2.78 41.70
C ALA A 223 -0.76 -1.87 41.86
N ASP A 224 -0.59 -0.58 41.62
CA ASP A 224 -1.70 0.35 41.56
C ASP A 224 -2.68 -0.11 40.47
N PRO A 225 -4.01 -0.08 40.70
CA PRO A 225 -4.97 -0.34 39.65
C PRO A 225 -4.75 0.66 38.51
N VAL A 226 -4.66 0.18 37.27
CA VAL A 226 -4.59 1.02 36.07
C VAL A 226 -5.88 1.84 36.02
N GLU A 227 -5.80 3.09 36.43
CA GLU A 227 -6.92 4.03 36.41
C GLU A 227 -7.23 4.33 34.94
N VAL A 228 -8.36 3.83 34.43
CA VAL A 228 -8.81 4.12 33.06
C VAL A 228 -8.91 5.65 32.93
N PRO A 229 -8.24 6.28 31.95
CA PRO A 229 -8.29 7.72 31.80
C PRO A 229 -9.73 8.21 31.68
N ARG A 230 -10.01 9.42 32.17
CA ARG A 230 -11.29 10.09 31.89
C ARG A 230 -11.54 10.08 30.39
N GLU A 231 -12.79 9.91 29.97
CA GLU A 231 -13.20 9.76 28.56
C GLU A 231 -12.57 10.85 27.65
N ASP A 232 -12.54 12.10 28.12
CA ASP A 232 -11.89 13.23 27.45
C ASP A 232 -10.38 13.02 27.18
N ALA A 233 -9.66 12.34 28.08
CA ALA A 233 -8.24 12.07 27.96
C ALA A 233 -7.94 10.91 26.99
N MET A 234 -8.80 9.89 26.93
CA MET A 234 -8.66 8.83 25.93
C MET A 234 -8.98 9.36 24.53
N GLU A 235 -9.99 10.23 24.42
CA GLU A 235 -10.32 10.91 23.17
C GLU A 235 -9.14 11.75 22.66
N GLU A 236 -8.58 12.60 23.53
CA GLU A 236 -7.46 13.48 23.18
C GLU A 236 -6.22 12.70 22.70
N ARG A 237 -5.95 11.55 23.33
CA ARG A 237 -4.86 10.64 22.94
C ARG A 237 -5.14 9.85 21.66
N PHE A 238 -6.34 9.29 21.49
CA PHE A 238 -6.65 8.50 20.30
C PHE A 238 -6.77 9.38 19.05
N VAL A 239 -7.48 10.52 19.16
CA VAL A 239 -7.53 11.51 18.08
C VAL A 239 -6.14 12.06 17.80
N GLY A 240 -5.33 12.31 18.85
CA GLY A 240 -3.92 12.66 18.72
C GLY A 240 -3.11 11.61 17.97
N SER A 241 -3.33 10.32 18.23
CA SER A 241 -2.66 9.22 17.52
C SER A 241 -2.96 9.22 16.03
N ILE A 242 -4.25 9.31 15.65
CA ILE A 242 -4.65 9.26 14.24
C ILE A 242 -4.19 10.51 13.48
N LEU A 243 -4.38 11.71 14.05
CA LEU A 243 -3.90 12.95 13.43
C LEU A 243 -2.37 13.07 13.44
N GLY A 244 -1.71 12.62 14.50
CA GLY A 244 -0.26 12.60 14.59
C GLY A 244 0.35 11.71 13.51
N GLY A 245 -0.24 10.54 13.27
CA GLY A 245 0.15 9.67 12.15
C GLY A 245 -0.03 10.36 10.80
N ALA A 246 -1.17 11.00 10.57
CA ALA A 246 -1.41 11.72 9.32
C ALA A 246 -0.46 12.91 9.09
N VAL A 247 -0.07 13.63 10.15
CA VAL A 247 0.95 14.67 10.07
C VAL A 247 2.33 14.08 9.76
N GLY A 248 2.67 12.95 10.37
CA GLY A 248 3.94 12.26 10.11
C GLY A 248 4.06 11.72 8.69
N ASP A 249 2.99 11.10 8.19
CA ASP A 249 2.82 10.73 6.78
C ASP A 249 3.06 11.94 5.87
N ALA A 250 2.28 13.02 6.06
CA ALA A 250 2.37 14.20 5.20
C ALA A 250 3.73 14.93 5.24
N LEU A 251 4.44 14.87 6.38
CA LEU A 251 5.82 15.37 6.49
C LEU A 251 6.78 14.52 5.65
N GLY A 252 6.69 13.20 5.75
CA GLY A 252 7.56 12.26 5.07
C GLY A 252 7.28 12.13 3.57
N TYR A 253 6.03 12.29 3.15
CA TYR A 253 5.58 11.98 1.78
C TYR A 253 6.34 12.77 0.71
N GLY A 254 6.57 14.06 0.94
CA GLY A 254 7.30 14.92 0.00
C GLY A 254 8.80 14.64 -0.11
N ILE A 255 9.36 13.82 0.78
CA ILE A 255 10.79 13.46 0.85
C ILE A 255 11.03 11.95 0.81
N GLU A 256 9.97 11.17 0.60
CA GLU A 256 10.04 9.72 0.37
C GLU A 256 11.08 9.40 -0.72
N PHE A 257 11.83 8.33 -0.54
CA PHE A 257 12.93 7.87 -1.42
C PHE A 257 14.20 8.73 -1.42
N LEU A 258 14.25 9.85 -0.71
CA LEU A 258 15.46 10.65 -0.61
C LEU A 258 16.46 10.05 0.39
N THR A 259 17.74 10.30 0.15
CA THR A 259 18.79 10.11 1.16
C THR A 259 18.86 11.32 2.09
N ILE A 260 19.39 11.15 3.30
CA ILE A 260 19.60 12.26 4.24
C ILE A 260 20.43 13.39 3.61
N ASP A 261 21.42 13.07 2.78
CA ASP A 261 22.20 14.07 2.05
C ASP A 261 21.36 14.84 1.03
N GLN A 262 20.39 14.20 0.37
CA GLN A 262 19.44 14.86 -0.52
C GLN A 262 18.48 15.75 0.27
N ILE A 263 17.94 15.25 1.39
CA ILE A 263 17.04 16.00 2.27
C ILE A 263 17.76 17.27 2.77
N ARG A 264 18.99 17.14 3.26
CA ARG A 264 19.79 18.29 3.71
C ARG A 264 20.10 19.29 2.60
N ARG A 265 20.35 18.83 1.37
CA ARG A 265 20.53 19.74 0.22
C ARG A 265 19.28 20.53 -0.13
N LEU A 266 18.10 19.97 0.11
CA LEU A 266 16.82 20.62 -0.18
C LEU A 266 16.33 21.52 0.96
N HIS A 267 16.58 21.12 2.22
CA HIS A 267 15.98 21.73 3.41
C HIS A 267 16.99 22.37 4.39
N GLY A 268 18.29 22.27 4.10
CA GLY A 268 19.39 22.76 4.93
C GLY A 268 20.01 21.67 5.81
N ASP A 269 21.14 21.97 6.47
CA ASP A 269 21.97 20.97 7.18
C ASP A 269 21.24 20.17 8.27
N ARG A 270 20.16 20.73 8.83
CA ARG A 270 19.32 20.08 9.84
C ARG A 270 18.25 19.16 9.25
N GLY A 271 18.10 19.13 7.92
CA GLY A 271 17.05 18.37 7.23
C GLY A 271 15.69 19.09 7.22
N LEU A 272 14.63 18.33 6.94
CA LEU A 272 13.25 18.83 6.93
C LEU A 272 12.83 19.23 8.36
N ALA A 273 12.32 20.44 8.53
CA ALA A 273 11.86 20.95 9.84
C ALA A 273 10.37 21.34 9.87
N ASP A 274 9.74 21.38 8.70
CA ASP A 274 8.34 21.75 8.48
C ASP A 274 7.86 21.10 7.18
N PHE A 275 6.58 21.20 6.84
CA PHE A 275 6.06 20.65 5.60
C PHE A 275 6.81 21.16 4.36
N ASN A 276 7.00 20.27 3.39
CA ASN A 276 7.58 20.64 2.10
C ASN A 276 6.53 21.38 1.26
N HIS A 277 6.32 22.67 1.53
CA HIS A 277 5.32 23.49 0.85
C HIS A 277 5.63 23.62 -0.66
N ARG A 278 4.90 22.87 -1.48
CA ARG A 278 4.95 22.96 -2.96
C ARG A 278 3.70 23.59 -3.60
N GLU A 279 2.98 24.41 -2.83
CA GLU A 279 1.63 24.96 -3.08
C GLU A 279 0.51 23.98 -2.69
N GLY A 280 -0.41 24.40 -1.81
CA GLY A 280 -1.52 23.58 -1.31
C GLY A 280 -1.32 23.03 0.12
N PRO A 281 -2.32 22.30 0.65
CA PRO A 281 -2.21 21.61 1.94
C PRO A 281 -1.14 20.51 1.89
N ALA A 282 -0.67 20.08 3.05
CA ALA A 282 0.26 18.96 3.18
C ALA A 282 -0.48 17.65 2.89
N GLU A 283 -0.15 17.04 1.75
CA GLU A 283 -0.81 15.86 1.22
C GLU A 283 -0.47 14.61 2.05
N ILE A 284 -1.50 13.80 2.35
CA ILE A 284 -1.34 12.48 2.97
C ILE A 284 -1.08 11.39 1.90
N SER A 285 -0.38 10.31 2.21
CA SER A 285 -0.11 9.18 1.30
C SER A 285 -1.14 8.03 1.44
N ASP A 286 -0.83 6.83 0.90
CA ASP A 286 -1.62 5.64 1.15
C ASP A 286 -1.63 5.22 2.62
N ASP A 287 -0.66 5.61 3.42
CA ASP A 287 -0.57 5.35 4.86
C ASP A 287 -1.83 5.83 5.60
N THR A 288 -2.13 7.12 5.50
CA THR A 288 -3.32 7.69 6.13
C THR A 288 -4.59 7.18 5.44
N GLN A 289 -4.62 7.09 4.11
CA GLN A 289 -5.81 6.59 3.42
C GLN A 289 -6.17 5.19 3.92
N MET A 290 -5.22 4.27 3.95
CA MET A 290 -5.44 2.91 4.44
C MET A 290 -5.75 2.88 5.93
N THR A 291 -5.15 3.75 6.75
CA THR A 291 -5.50 3.91 8.17
C THR A 291 -6.98 4.25 8.37
N LEU A 292 -7.52 5.18 7.57
CA LEU A 292 -8.95 5.55 7.62
C LEU A 292 -9.85 4.37 7.24
N PHE A 293 -9.48 3.60 6.21
CA PHE A 293 -10.23 2.40 5.82
C PHE A 293 -10.06 1.24 6.81
N THR A 294 -8.93 1.13 7.52
CA THR A 294 -8.79 0.21 8.66
C THR A 294 -9.78 0.59 9.75
N LEU A 295 -9.80 1.86 10.17
CA LEU A 295 -10.70 2.33 11.23
C LEU A 295 -12.17 2.16 10.85
N GLU A 296 -12.55 2.52 9.62
CA GLU A 296 -13.91 2.29 9.13
C GLU A 296 -14.25 0.78 9.09
N GLY A 297 -13.31 -0.08 8.70
CA GLY A 297 -13.48 -1.53 8.72
C GLY A 297 -13.73 -2.06 10.13
N LEU A 298 -13.01 -1.54 11.14
CA LEU A 298 -13.19 -1.90 12.55
C LEU A 298 -14.56 -1.46 13.08
N ILE A 299 -15.00 -0.22 12.79
CA ILE A 299 -16.32 0.30 13.16
C ILE A 299 -17.41 -0.62 12.57
N ARG A 300 -17.33 -0.93 11.28
CA ARG A 300 -18.30 -1.80 10.60
C ARG A 300 -18.29 -3.23 11.15
N ALA A 301 -17.12 -3.77 11.44
CA ALA A 301 -17.00 -5.10 12.04
C ALA A 301 -17.63 -5.13 13.44
N HIS A 302 -17.41 -4.10 14.25
CA HIS A 302 -18.02 -3.97 15.58
C HIS A 302 -19.55 -3.84 15.49
N ILE A 303 -20.07 -3.01 14.58
CA ILE A 303 -21.52 -2.91 14.31
C ILE A 303 -22.09 -4.28 13.94
N ARG A 304 -21.45 -4.99 13.01
CA ARG A 304 -21.88 -6.35 12.62
C ARG A 304 -21.90 -7.28 13.83
N ARG A 305 -20.84 -7.26 14.64
CA ARG A 305 -20.72 -8.08 15.85
C ARG A 305 -21.86 -7.82 16.83
N ARG A 306 -22.23 -6.55 17.06
CA ARG A 306 -23.37 -6.18 17.90
C ARG A 306 -24.71 -6.65 17.34
N GLN A 307 -24.89 -6.59 16.01
CA GLN A 307 -26.16 -6.94 15.36
C GLN A 307 -26.36 -8.43 15.10
N ARG A 308 -25.28 -9.17 14.77
CA ARG A 308 -25.33 -10.53 14.22
C ARG A 308 -24.45 -11.55 14.95
N GLY A 309 -23.67 -11.12 15.94
CA GLY A 309 -22.72 -11.97 16.67
C GLY A 309 -21.33 -12.04 16.01
N THR A 310 -20.43 -12.82 16.61
CA THR A 310 -19.02 -12.95 16.20
C THR A 310 -18.87 -13.87 14.98
N GLY A 311 -17.83 -13.65 14.15
CA GLY A 311 -17.39 -14.64 13.15
C GLY A 311 -16.94 -14.11 11.79
N ASP A 312 -17.25 -12.86 11.44
CA ASP A 312 -16.96 -12.30 10.09
C ASP A 312 -16.06 -11.06 10.09
N ASP A 313 -15.50 -10.67 11.25
CA ASP A 313 -14.79 -9.39 11.45
C ASP A 313 -13.71 -9.14 10.37
N ILE A 314 -12.92 -10.16 10.07
CA ILE A 314 -11.86 -10.10 9.05
C ILE A 314 -12.41 -9.87 7.66
N ARG A 315 -13.56 -10.46 7.32
CA ARG A 315 -14.19 -10.26 6.01
C ARG A 315 -14.77 -8.84 5.87
N VAL A 316 -15.29 -8.27 6.96
CA VAL A 316 -15.75 -6.88 6.99
C VAL A 316 -14.58 -5.88 6.84
N ILE A 317 -13.46 -6.14 7.50
CA ILE A 317 -12.25 -5.32 7.34
C ILE A 317 -11.68 -5.49 5.92
N GLN A 318 -11.67 -6.71 5.39
CA GLN A 318 -11.29 -6.98 4.00
C GLN A 318 -12.16 -6.21 3.00
N HIS A 319 -13.47 -6.10 3.25
CA HIS A 319 -14.38 -5.27 2.47
C HIS A 319 -13.98 -3.79 2.50
N ALA A 320 -13.61 -3.25 3.66
CA ALA A 320 -13.09 -1.88 3.74
C ALA A 320 -11.82 -1.66 2.91
N TYR A 321 -10.89 -2.63 2.89
CA TYR A 321 -9.71 -2.53 2.02
C TYR A 321 -10.04 -2.64 0.53
N GLN A 322 -11.08 -3.39 0.13
CA GLN A 322 -11.53 -3.38 -1.26
C GLN A 322 -12.17 -2.03 -1.66
N ARG A 323 -12.82 -1.36 -0.72
CA ARG A 323 -13.33 0.01 -0.92
C ARG A 323 -12.16 0.99 -1.07
N TRP A 324 -11.07 0.85 -0.32
CA TRP A 324 -9.84 1.60 -0.58
C TRP A 324 -9.26 1.28 -1.97
N LEU A 325 -9.14 0.01 -2.36
CA LEU A 325 -8.64 -0.37 -3.69
C LEU A 325 -9.45 0.28 -4.83
N HIS A 326 -10.76 0.41 -4.65
CA HIS A 326 -11.63 1.14 -5.57
C HIS A 326 -11.23 2.61 -5.71
N THR A 327 -10.93 3.30 -4.60
CA THR A 327 -10.50 4.70 -4.67
C THR A 327 -9.16 4.85 -5.41
N GLN A 328 -8.33 3.81 -5.46
CA GLN A 328 -7.08 3.77 -6.24
C GLN A 328 -7.27 3.57 -7.76
N GLY A 329 -8.42 3.98 -8.31
CA GLY A 329 -8.71 3.98 -9.74
C GLY A 329 -9.13 2.62 -10.32
N ARG A 330 -9.51 1.65 -9.48
CA ARG A 330 -10.07 0.37 -9.91
C ARG A 330 -11.59 0.43 -9.92
N ALA A 331 -12.23 -0.02 -11.00
CA ALA A 331 -13.69 -0.13 -11.03
C ALA A 331 -14.17 -1.07 -9.91
N TRP A 332 -15.32 -0.77 -9.29
CA TRP A 332 -15.84 -1.57 -8.17
C TRP A 332 -16.00 -3.05 -8.53
N ALA A 333 -16.53 -3.36 -9.71
CA ALA A 333 -16.63 -4.73 -10.22
C ALA A 333 -15.28 -5.49 -10.29
N ALA A 334 -14.16 -4.78 -10.35
CA ALA A 334 -12.81 -5.38 -10.35
C ALA A 334 -12.11 -5.32 -8.98
N ALA A 335 -12.53 -4.42 -8.09
CA ALA A 335 -11.97 -4.24 -6.76
C ALA A 335 -12.74 -5.04 -5.70
N GLY A 336 -14.08 -4.98 -5.70
CA GLY A 336 -14.93 -5.59 -4.68
C GLY A 336 -14.92 -7.12 -4.65
N GLY A 337 -14.58 -7.79 -5.75
CA GLY A 337 -14.74 -9.26 -5.84
C GLY A 337 -16.20 -9.66 -5.62
N SER A 338 -16.45 -10.62 -4.75
CA SER A 338 -17.82 -11.04 -4.39
C SER A 338 -18.67 -9.90 -3.82
N PHE A 339 -18.04 -8.89 -3.19
CA PHE A 339 -18.75 -7.74 -2.62
C PHE A 339 -19.43 -6.87 -3.69
N ALA A 340 -19.01 -7.00 -4.95
CA ALA A 340 -19.56 -6.26 -6.08
C ALA A 340 -20.62 -7.04 -6.88
N GLU A 341 -20.95 -8.29 -6.51
CA GLU A 341 -21.92 -9.10 -7.28
C GLU A 341 -23.34 -8.52 -7.23
N ASP A 342 -23.74 -8.01 -6.07
CA ASP A 342 -25.11 -7.51 -5.82
C ASP A 342 -25.19 -5.97 -5.69
N THR A 343 -24.10 -5.24 -5.98
CA THR A 343 -24.03 -3.78 -5.78
C THR A 343 -23.45 -3.05 -6.98
N ASP A 344 -24.08 -1.93 -7.37
CA ASP A 344 -23.60 -1.07 -8.47
C ASP A 344 -22.34 -0.25 -8.10
N GLY A 345 -21.98 -0.21 -6.81
CA GLY A 345 -20.84 0.54 -6.27
C GLY A 345 -20.59 0.24 -4.79
N PRO A 346 -19.44 0.67 -4.24
CA PRO A 346 -19.13 0.49 -2.82
C PRO A 346 -20.03 1.35 -1.94
N ASP A 347 -20.29 0.86 -0.73
CA ASP A 347 -21.20 1.49 0.23
C ASP A 347 -20.50 2.30 1.35
N GLY A 348 -21.34 3.06 2.06
CA GLY A 348 -21.00 3.95 3.17
C GLY A 348 -20.25 5.22 2.78
N TRP A 349 -20.01 6.06 3.77
CA TRP A 349 -19.73 7.47 3.54
C TRP A 349 -18.25 7.77 3.22
N LEU A 350 -17.29 7.04 3.81
CA LEU A 350 -15.87 7.36 3.65
C LEU A 350 -15.47 7.30 2.16
N VAL A 351 -15.85 6.22 1.47
CA VAL A 351 -15.58 5.99 0.04
C VAL A 351 -16.25 7.01 -0.88
N SER A 352 -17.14 7.88 -0.38
CA SER A 352 -17.76 8.96 -1.17
C SER A 352 -16.89 10.22 -1.29
N HIS A 353 -15.87 10.37 -0.44
CA HIS A 353 -14.94 11.52 -0.47
C HIS A 353 -14.02 11.40 -1.67
N ARG A 354 -14.10 12.36 -2.60
CA ARG A 354 -13.39 12.29 -3.89
C ARG A 354 -11.89 12.53 -3.76
N GLU A 355 -11.49 13.20 -2.69
CA GLU A 355 -10.10 13.45 -2.33
C GLU A 355 -9.35 12.14 -2.05
N LEU A 356 -10.03 11.10 -1.51
CA LEU A 356 -9.46 9.77 -1.30
C LEU A 356 -9.24 8.97 -2.60
N PHE A 357 -9.68 9.49 -3.76
CA PHE A 357 -9.43 8.87 -5.07
C PHE A 357 -8.10 9.32 -5.70
N ALA A 358 -7.37 10.25 -5.05
CA ALA A 358 -6.02 10.57 -5.43
C ALA A 358 -5.11 9.35 -5.19
N THR A 359 -4.49 8.84 -6.25
CA THR A 359 -3.54 7.73 -6.18
C THR A 359 -2.19 8.24 -5.71
N ARG A 360 -1.82 7.94 -4.46
CA ARG A 360 -0.65 8.50 -3.78
C ARG A 360 0.29 7.42 -3.31
N ALA A 361 1.19 7.03 -4.22
CA ALA A 361 2.23 6.02 -4.00
C ALA A 361 1.77 4.64 -3.46
N PRO A 362 0.56 4.11 -3.78
CA PRO A 362 0.08 2.90 -3.14
C PRO A 362 1.04 1.72 -3.27
N GLY A 363 1.38 1.10 -2.15
CA GLY A 363 2.28 -0.05 -2.10
C GLY A 363 1.82 -1.18 -3.03
N ASN A 364 2.70 -1.64 -3.93
CA ASN A 364 2.40 -2.71 -4.90
C ASN A 364 1.95 -4.02 -4.22
N THR A 365 2.45 -4.30 -3.01
CA THR A 365 2.03 -5.46 -2.22
C THR A 365 0.55 -5.35 -1.82
N CYS A 366 0.11 -4.19 -1.31
CA CYS A 366 -1.29 -3.96 -0.96
C CYS A 366 -2.19 -4.12 -2.19
N ILE A 367 -1.86 -3.45 -3.29
CA ILE A 367 -2.66 -3.53 -4.53
C ILE A 367 -2.75 -4.97 -5.05
N SER A 368 -1.64 -5.70 -5.13
CA SER A 368 -1.62 -7.06 -5.66
C SER A 368 -2.36 -8.06 -4.77
N ALA A 369 -2.24 -7.95 -3.45
CA ALA A 369 -2.94 -8.80 -2.49
C ALA A 369 -4.46 -8.56 -2.52
N LEU A 370 -4.89 -7.30 -2.57
CA LEU A 370 -6.32 -6.98 -2.64
C LEU A 370 -6.93 -7.40 -3.98
N LEU A 371 -6.21 -7.25 -5.09
CA LEU A 371 -6.63 -7.79 -6.38
C LEU A 371 -6.66 -9.33 -6.38
N ALA A 372 -5.80 -10.00 -5.61
CA ALA A 372 -5.85 -11.45 -5.47
C ALA A 372 -7.11 -11.88 -4.70
N PHE A 373 -7.46 -11.20 -3.60
CA PHE A 373 -8.75 -11.39 -2.93
C PHE A 373 -9.91 -11.20 -3.92
N ALA A 374 -9.93 -10.10 -4.68
CA ALA A 374 -11.02 -9.79 -5.60
C ALA A 374 -11.25 -10.89 -6.66
N ARG A 375 -10.22 -11.70 -6.96
CA ARG A 375 -10.32 -12.84 -7.89
C ARG A 375 -10.70 -14.15 -7.21
N SER A 376 -10.38 -14.34 -5.94
CA SER A 376 -10.56 -15.63 -5.25
C SER A 376 -11.67 -15.64 -4.20
N ASP A 377 -12.16 -14.47 -3.78
CA ASP A 377 -13.09 -14.27 -2.65
C ASP A 377 -12.65 -14.93 -1.33
N GLU A 378 -11.34 -15.05 -1.15
CA GLU A 378 -10.77 -15.67 0.04
C GLU A 378 -9.74 -14.69 0.61
N PRO A 379 -9.90 -14.20 1.85
CA PRO A 379 -8.92 -13.33 2.50
C PRO A 379 -7.57 -14.03 2.65
N ALA A 380 -6.48 -13.28 2.47
CA ALA A 380 -5.18 -13.73 2.95
C ALA A 380 -5.15 -13.69 4.49
N GLY A 381 -4.17 -14.35 5.10
CA GLY A 381 -4.00 -14.33 6.55
C GLY A 381 -2.69 -14.96 6.97
N ILE A 382 -2.54 -15.13 8.29
CA ILE A 382 -1.32 -15.70 8.90
C ILE A 382 -1.03 -17.10 8.32
N THR A 383 -2.07 -17.94 8.20
CA THR A 383 -1.94 -19.30 7.66
C THR A 383 -2.09 -19.34 6.13
N ARG A 384 -3.04 -18.59 5.58
CA ARG A 384 -3.28 -18.49 4.12
C ARG A 384 -2.42 -17.39 3.50
N ARG A 385 -1.18 -17.76 3.18
CA ARG A 385 -0.19 -16.87 2.59
C ARG A 385 -0.52 -16.56 1.12
N ILE A 386 -0.46 -15.28 0.73
CA ILE A 386 -0.65 -14.83 -0.66
C ILE A 386 0.63 -14.30 -1.30
N ASN A 387 1.65 -14.01 -0.48
CA ASN A 387 2.98 -13.58 -0.90
C ASN A 387 4.02 -13.91 0.19
N ASP A 388 5.20 -13.28 0.11
CA ASP A 388 6.24 -13.35 1.15
C ASP A 388 6.78 -11.93 1.45
N SER A 389 5.90 -10.93 1.39
CA SER A 389 6.28 -9.52 1.53
C SER A 389 6.54 -9.16 3.00
N LYS A 390 7.70 -8.54 3.25
CA LYS A 390 8.04 -7.88 4.52
C LYS A 390 7.68 -6.39 4.56
N GLY A 391 7.10 -5.83 3.49
CA GLY A 391 6.82 -4.39 3.40
C GLY A 391 6.07 -3.82 4.61
N CYS A 392 6.27 -2.52 4.87
CA CYS A 392 5.68 -1.77 6.00
C CYS A 392 4.16 -1.58 5.90
N GLY A 393 3.55 -1.88 4.75
CA GLY A 393 2.13 -1.61 4.49
C GLY A 393 1.12 -2.26 5.44
N GLY A 394 1.54 -3.27 6.21
CA GLY A 394 0.74 -3.81 7.31
C GLY A 394 0.76 -2.91 8.56
N VAL A 395 1.93 -2.41 8.96
CA VAL A 395 2.11 -1.65 10.21
C VAL A 395 1.66 -0.20 10.09
N MET A 396 1.87 0.45 8.93
CA MET A 396 1.54 1.87 8.72
C MET A 396 0.06 2.21 9.01
N ARG A 397 -0.82 1.21 8.97
CA ARG A 397 -2.28 1.35 9.11
C ARG A 397 -2.88 0.66 10.33
N ALA A 398 -2.05 0.25 11.30
CA ALA A 398 -2.46 -0.63 12.39
C ALA A 398 -2.92 0.10 13.67
N ALA A 399 -2.56 1.38 13.84
CA ALA A 399 -2.92 2.15 15.04
C ALA A 399 -4.42 2.13 15.41
N PRO A 400 -5.39 2.18 14.47
CA PRO A 400 -6.81 2.09 14.80
C PRO A 400 -7.25 0.82 15.56
N VAL A 401 -6.50 -0.28 15.40
CA VAL A 401 -6.82 -1.57 16.04
C VAL A 401 -6.76 -1.48 17.57
N ALA A 402 -6.12 -0.44 18.11
CA ALA A 402 -6.05 -0.13 19.54
C ALA A 402 -7.42 0.02 20.24
N LEU A 403 -8.50 0.26 19.50
CA LEU A 403 -9.86 0.36 20.04
C LEU A 403 -10.58 -1.00 20.13
N TRP A 404 -10.08 -2.03 19.46
CA TRP A 404 -10.86 -3.25 19.20
C TRP A 404 -11.30 -4.00 20.46
N SER A 405 -10.43 -4.06 21.47
CA SER A 405 -10.66 -4.80 22.71
C SER A 405 -9.94 -4.11 23.87
N GLU A 406 -10.38 -4.44 25.09
CA GLU A 406 -9.65 -4.11 26.33
C GLU A 406 -8.49 -5.08 26.59
N ASP A 407 -8.52 -6.28 25.99
CA ASP A 407 -7.43 -7.24 26.09
C ASP A 407 -6.34 -6.92 25.05
N PRO A 408 -5.12 -6.54 25.47
CA PRO A 408 -4.03 -6.27 24.53
C PRO A 408 -3.63 -7.50 23.69
N ALA A 409 -3.92 -8.74 24.14
CA ALA A 409 -3.68 -9.93 23.34
C ALA A 409 -4.61 -10.02 22.12
N GLU A 410 -5.89 -9.68 22.28
CA GLU A 410 -6.86 -9.61 21.16
C GLU A 410 -6.50 -8.46 20.20
N VAL A 411 -6.02 -7.34 20.73
CA VAL A 411 -5.52 -6.21 19.92
C VAL A 411 -4.30 -6.62 19.10
N PHE A 412 -3.36 -7.36 19.70
CA PHE A 412 -2.19 -7.87 18.98
C PHE A 412 -2.60 -8.82 17.85
N ASP A 413 -3.46 -9.80 18.17
CA ASP A 413 -3.94 -10.80 17.20
C ASP A 413 -4.65 -10.14 16.02
N LEU A 414 -5.55 -9.19 16.26
CA LEU A 414 -6.21 -8.48 15.18
C LEU A 414 -5.25 -7.58 14.40
N GLY A 415 -4.30 -6.92 15.07
CA GLY A 415 -3.29 -6.10 14.41
C GLY A 415 -2.44 -6.93 13.44
N ALA A 416 -1.95 -8.08 13.90
CA ALA A 416 -1.23 -9.04 13.07
C ALA A 416 -2.11 -9.58 11.93
N THR A 417 -3.37 -9.94 12.21
CA THR A 417 -4.28 -10.50 11.22
C THR A 417 -4.62 -9.49 10.12
N THR A 418 -4.86 -8.23 10.46
CA THR A 418 -5.16 -7.17 9.49
C THR A 418 -3.96 -6.80 8.62
N GLY A 419 -2.74 -6.89 9.15
CA GLY A 419 -1.51 -6.81 8.36
C GLY A 419 -1.39 -7.98 7.37
N ALA A 420 -1.68 -9.19 7.85
CA ALA A 420 -1.58 -10.44 7.09
C ALA A 420 -2.55 -10.53 5.89
N LEU A 421 -3.61 -9.71 5.86
CA LEU A 421 -4.48 -9.55 4.68
C LEU A 421 -3.74 -9.08 3.42
N THR A 422 -2.55 -8.47 3.59
CA THR A 422 -1.73 -7.99 2.47
C THR A 422 -0.27 -8.45 2.53
N HIS A 423 0.28 -8.71 3.72
CA HIS A 423 1.68 -9.02 3.94
C HIS A 423 1.82 -10.36 4.65
N SER A 424 2.17 -11.43 3.94
CA SER A 424 2.13 -12.78 4.52
C SER A 424 3.43 -13.22 5.22
N HIS A 425 4.50 -12.43 5.15
CA HIS A 425 5.72 -12.70 5.94
C HIS A 425 5.52 -12.22 7.39
N PRO A 426 5.98 -12.96 8.43
CA PRO A 426 5.91 -12.54 9.83
C PRO A 426 6.37 -11.10 10.08
N SER A 427 7.54 -10.71 9.59
CA SER A 427 8.05 -9.33 9.69
C SER A 427 7.24 -8.28 8.91
N GLY A 428 6.34 -8.68 8.02
CA GLY A 428 5.38 -7.79 7.37
C GLY A 428 4.07 -7.58 8.16
N TYR A 429 3.67 -8.52 9.03
CA TYR A 429 2.41 -8.43 9.77
C TYR A 429 2.57 -8.31 11.29
N LEU A 430 3.59 -8.91 11.91
CA LEU A 430 3.82 -8.84 13.36
C LEU A 430 4.07 -7.41 13.86
N PRO A 431 4.78 -6.53 13.11
CA PRO A 431 4.92 -5.12 13.50
C PRO A 431 3.58 -4.39 13.62
N ALA A 432 2.55 -4.79 12.86
CA ALA A 432 1.20 -4.23 12.98
C ALA A 432 0.58 -4.54 14.35
N GLY A 433 0.70 -5.78 14.84
CA GLY A 433 0.27 -6.16 16.18
C GLY A 433 1.02 -5.39 17.27
N VAL A 434 2.33 -5.19 17.11
CA VAL A 434 3.14 -4.40 18.05
C VAL A 434 2.67 -2.95 18.12
N LEU A 435 2.49 -2.27 16.98
CA LEU A 435 2.02 -0.88 16.97
C LEU A 435 0.63 -0.76 17.59
N ALA A 436 -0.29 -1.66 17.24
CA ALA A 436 -1.65 -1.67 17.79
C ALA A 436 -1.64 -1.76 19.33
N VAL A 437 -0.80 -2.63 19.90
CA VAL A 437 -0.66 -2.75 21.37
C VAL A 437 0.00 -1.52 21.99
N ILE A 438 1.02 -0.95 21.36
CA ILE A 438 1.66 0.27 21.88
C ILE A 438 0.62 1.40 21.97
N VAL A 439 -0.13 1.64 20.90
CA VAL A 439 -1.19 2.67 20.88
C VAL A 439 -2.29 2.33 21.89
N HIS A 440 -2.72 1.07 21.98
CA HIS A 440 -3.72 0.61 22.97
C HIS A 440 -3.36 0.95 24.40
N GLN A 441 -2.10 0.73 24.79
CA GLN A 441 -1.61 1.02 26.14
C GLN A 441 -1.51 2.53 26.38
N LEU A 442 -1.00 3.28 25.40
CA LEU A 442 -0.81 4.73 25.52
C LEU A 442 -2.12 5.52 25.63
N ILE A 443 -3.14 5.16 24.83
CA ILE A 443 -4.45 5.85 24.92
C ILE A 443 -5.17 5.58 26.24
N ARG A 444 -4.79 4.50 26.94
CA ARG A 444 -5.26 4.14 28.29
C ARG A 444 -4.35 4.66 29.41
N GLY A 445 -3.46 5.61 29.10
CA GLY A 445 -2.63 6.29 30.09
C GLY A 445 -1.35 5.54 30.50
N GLY A 446 -1.04 4.40 29.85
CA GLY A 446 0.22 3.69 30.05
C GLY A 446 1.43 4.51 29.61
N SER A 447 2.59 4.22 30.20
CA SER A 447 3.86 4.81 29.76
C SER A 447 4.39 4.12 28.50
N LEU A 448 5.14 4.84 27.66
CA LEU A 448 5.74 4.26 26.45
C LEU A 448 6.65 3.04 26.75
N PRO A 449 7.52 3.05 27.78
CA PRO A 449 8.29 1.86 28.14
C PRO A 449 7.41 0.64 28.49
N ALA A 450 6.38 0.83 29.32
CA ALA A 450 5.48 -0.27 29.70
C ALA A 450 4.65 -0.78 28.51
N ALA A 451 4.25 0.12 27.61
CA ALA A 451 3.56 -0.23 26.36
C ALA A 451 4.44 -1.10 25.46
N VAL A 452 5.71 -0.72 25.29
CA VAL A 452 6.71 -1.48 24.52
C VAL A 452 6.98 -2.83 25.14
N ASP A 453 7.15 -2.92 26.47
CA ASP A 453 7.38 -4.20 27.16
C ASP A 453 6.19 -5.16 27.03
N THR A 454 4.97 -4.64 27.10
CA THR A 454 3.75 -5.42 26.86
C THR A 454 3.72 -5.95 25.43
N ALA A 455 3.98 -5.09 24.44
CA ALA A 455 3.98 -5.49 23.04
C ALA A 455 5.09 -6.50 22.71
N ARG A 456 6.31 -6.34 23.27
CA ARG A 456 7.42 -7.30 23.15
C ARG A 456 7.06 -8.66 23.75
N SER A 457 6.41 -8.67 24.92
CA SER A 457 5.99 -9.90 25.60
C SER A 457 4.91 -10.67 24.83
N LEU A 458 4.02 -9.97 24.12
CA LEU A 458 3.03 -10.58 23.23
C LEU A 458 3.69 -11.06 21.93
N LEU A 459 4.55 -10.24 21.31
CA LEU A 459 5.29 -10.58 20.10
C LEU A 459 6.09 -11.88 20.25
N ALA A 460 6.76 -12.08 21.38
CA ALA A 460 7.56 -13.28 21.67
C ALA A 460 6.76 -14.60 21.68
N ARG A 461 5.43 -14.53 21.68
CA ARG A 461 4.54 -15.70 21.62
C ARG A 461 4.27 -16.18 20.19
N TRP A 462 4.68 -15.42 19.18
CA TRP A 462 4.38 -15.68 17.78
C TRP A 462 5.57 -16.32 17.05
N GLU A 463 5.29 -17.20 16.09
CA GLU A 463 6.32 -17.77 15.22
C GLU A 463 6.87 -16.70 14.26
N GLY A 464 8.20 -16.68 14.07
CA GLY A 464 8.87 -15.73 13.19
C GLY A 464 9.01 -14.31 13.77
N HIS A 465 8.92 -14.18 15.10
CA HIS A 465 9.01 -12.90 15.79
C HIS A 465 10.43 -12.32 15.89
N GLU A 466 11.46 -13.15 15.66
CA GLU A 466 12.85 -12.85 16.02
C GLU A 466 13.39 -11.60 15.32
N GLU A 467 13.08 -11.39 14.03
CA GLU A 467 13.49 -10.20 13.29
C GLU A 467 12.82 -8.93 13.84
N SER A 468 11.53 -9.01 14.13
CA SER A 468 10.77 -7.87 14.70
C SER A 468 11.24 -7.54 16.11
N LEU A 469 11.46 -8.55 16.95
CA LEU A 469 11.97 -8.35 18.31
C LEU A 469 13.38 -7.76 18.28
N SER A 470 14.26 -8.26 17.43
CA SER A 470 15.60 -7.71 17.24
C SER A 470 15.60 -6.25 16.74
N ALA A 471 14.66 -5.88 15.88
CA ALA A 471 14.52 -4.49 15.43
C ALA A 471 14.07 -3.55 16.58
N LEU A 472 13.10 -3.98 17.39
CA LEU A 472 12.67 -3.24 18.59
C LEU A 472 13.80 -3.07 19.60
N ASP A 473 14.56 -4.14 19.87
CA ASP A 473 15.68 -4.11 20.81
C ASP A 473 16.78 -3.14 20.35
N ARG A 474 17.08 -3.11 19.05
CA ARG A 474 18.03 -2.13 18.46
C ARG A 474 17.52 -0.69 18.59
N ALA A 475 16.22 -0.44 18.42
CA ALA A 475 15.65 0.89 18.58
C ALA A 475 15.79 1.40 20.03
N ILE A 476 15.50 0.52 21.01
CA ILE A 476 15.64 0.82 22.44
C ILE A 476 17.11 1.06 22.80
N GLU A 477 18.01 0.16 22.40
CA GLU A 477 19.46 0.29 22.64
C GLU A 477 20.00 1.62 22.11
N LEU A 478 19.62 1.98 20.87
CA LEU A 478 20.10 3.20 20.22
C LEU A 478 19.67 4.45 20.99
N THR A 479 18.43 4.53 21.46
CA THR A 479 17.98 5.67 22.28
C THR A 479 18.59 5.71 23.68
N GLY A 480 18.97 4.57 24.25
CA GLY A 480 19.71 4.49 25.50
C GLY A 480 21.11 5.13 25.43
N GLN A 481 21.64 5.35 24.22
CA GLN A 481 22.93 5.99 23.96
C GLN A 481 22.82 7.51 23.73
N GLY A 482 21.60 8.06 23.79
CA GLY A 482 21.28 9.46 23.52
C GLY A 482 20.43 9.65 22.26
N ARG A 483 20.23 10.91 21.86
CA ARG A 483 19.44 11.23 20.67
C ARG A 483 20.17 10.73 19.41
N PRO A 484 19.55 9.84 18.61
CA PRO A 484 20.21 9.29 17.43
C PRO A 484 20.32 10.31 16.30
N THR A 485 21.35 10.18 15.47
CA THR A 485 21.46 10.92 14.22
C THR A 485 20.79 10.13 13.08
N PRO A 486 20.37 10.81 11.99
CA PRO A 486 19.88 10.14 10.78
C PRO A 486 20.78 9.01 10.25
N GLU A 487 22.09 9.19 10.33
CA GLU A 487 23.07 8.20 9.89
C GLU A 487 23.06 6.96 10.76
N LEU A 488 22.98 7.14 12.09
CA LEU A 488 22.87 6.01 13.03
C LEU A 488 21.55 5.27 12.86
N ILE A 489 20.44 5.98 12.61
CA ILE A 489 19.15 5.36 12.27
C ILE A 489 19.31 4.50 11.02
N ALA A 490 19.85 5.05 9.94
CA ALA A 490 20.04 4.32 8.68
C ALA A 490 20.98 3.11 8.84
N GLU A 491 22.06 3.24 9.61
CA GLU A 491 23.03 2.17 9.86
C GLU A 491 22.45 1.06 10.74
N ARG A 492 21.77 1.42 11.84
CA ARG A 492 21.37 0.47 12.88
C ARG A 492 19.96 -0.06 12.71
N LEU A 493 19.05 0.70 12.11
CA LEU A 493 17.62 0.36 12.02
C LEU A 493 17.14 0.17 10.58
N GLY A 494 17.89 0.63 9.58
CA GLY A 494 17.58 0.42 8.17
C GLY A 494 16.88 1.62 7.52
N GLY A 495 16.16 1.37 6.43
CA GLY A 495 15.58 2.41 5.58
C GLY A 495 14.07 2.59 5.72
N GLY A 496 13.43 1.82 6.59
CA GLY A 496 11.98 1.85 6.81
C GLY A 496 11.15 1.03 5.83
N TRP A 497 11.75 0.45 4.78
CA TRP A 497 11.03 -0.24 3.69
C TRP A 497 10.26 -1.51 4.10
N ILE A 498 10.64 -2.11 5.23
CA ILE A 498 10.06 -3.35 5.75
C ILE A 498 9.49 -3.09 7.13
N GLY A 499 8.45 -3.84 7.51
CA GLY A 499 7.62 -3.55 8.67
C GLY A 499 8.41 -3.46 9.98
N GLU A 500 9.38 -4.34 10.19
CA GLU A 500 10.21 -4.31 11.40
C GLU A 500 11.15 -3.09 11.44
N GLU A 501 11.65 -2.63 10.29
CA GLU A 501 12.48 -1.41 10.20
C GLU A 501 11.62 -0.17 10.41
N ALA A 502 10.48 -0.06 9.72
CA ALA A 502 9.57 1.08 9.82
C ALA A 502 9.13 1.32 11.27
N LEU A 503 8.72 0.24 11.94
CA LEU A 503 8.33 0.27 13.34
C LEU A 503 9.48 0.66 14.25
N ALA A 504 10.66 0.08 14.05
CA ALA A 504 11.83 0.38 14.86
C ALA A 504 12.25 1.85 14.75
N ILE A 505 12.23 2.43 13.55
CA ILE A 505 12.57 3.84 13.32
C ILE A 505 11.53 4.76 13.98
N GLY A 506 10.24 4.53 13.73
CA GLY A 506 9.18 5.34 14.32
C GLY A 506 9.17 5.29 15.86
N LEU A 507 9.40 4.11 16.44
CA LEU A 507 9.54 3.93 17.89
C LEU A 507 10.81 4.60 18.43
N CYS A 508 11.95 4.45 17.75
CA CYS A 508 13.21 5.08 18.13
C CYS A 508 13.05 6.61 18.23
N ALA A 509 12.41 7.22 17.23
CA ALA A 509 12.15 8.65 17.22
C ALA A 509 11.21 9.09 18.37
N ALA A 510 10.15 8.31 18.65
CA ALA A 510 9.21 8.59 19.75
C ALA A 510 9.80 8.37 21.16
N LEU A 511 10.85 7.55 21.28
CA LEU A 511 11.62 7.35 22.52
C LEU A 511 12.68 8.43 22.74
N ALA A 512 13.22 9.02 21.66
CA ALA A 512 14.37 9.92 21.72
C ALA A 512 14.07 11.34 22.26
N THR A 513 12.80 11.73 22.35
CA THR A 513 12.39 13.07 22.79
C THR A 513 11.00 13.04 23.40
N ASP A 514 10.66 14.08 24.16
CA ASP A 514 9.32 14.32 24.71
C ASP A 514 8.49 15.35 23.94
N ASN A 515 9.02 15.84 22.82
CA ASN A 515 8.37 16.79 21.95
C ASN A 515 7.87 16.13 20.66
N VAL A 516 6.56 16.20 20.39
CA VAL A 516 5.92 15.58 19.22
C VAL A 516 6.52 16.08 17.90
N ALA A 517 6.78 17.39 17.78
CA ALA A 517 7.34 17.96 16.57
C ALA A 517 8.76 17.47 16.31
N GLU A 518 9.58 17.40 17.36
CA GLU A 518 10.94 16.88 17.25
C GLU A 518 10.97 15.38 16.95
N ALA A 519 10.04 14.61 17.51
CA ALA A 519 9.92 13.17 17.25
C ALA A 519 9.58 12.93 15.78
N LEU A 520 8.58 13.64 15.26
CA LEU A 520 8.18 13.55 13.85
C LEU A 520 9.31 13.98 12.90
N VAL A 521 9.98 15.11 13.18
CA VAL A 521 11.14 15.55 12.40
C VAL A 521 12.27 14.51 12.42
N LEU A 522 12.55 13.89 13.57
CA LEU A 522 13.56 12.83 13.66
C LEU A 522 13.14 11.59 12.87
N ALA A 523 11.86 11.22 12.91
CA ALA A 523 11.31 10.06 12.24
C ALA A 523 11.35 10.16 10.71
N VAL A 524 11.19 11.35 10.13
CA VAL A 524 11.18 11.53 8.66
C VAL A 524 12.56 11.85 8.08
N ASN A 525 13.52 12.31 8.90
CA ASN A 525 14.87 12.65 8.45
C ASN A 525 15.81 11.45 8.50
N HIS A 526 15.56 10.43 7.67
CA HIS A 526 16.51 9.35 7.40
C HIS A 526 16.51 8.98 5.92
N ASN A 527 17.24 7.93 5.55
CA ASN A 527 17.20 7.41 4.20
C ASN A 527 15.94 6.56 4.00
N GLY A 528 15.20 6.81 2.92
CA GLY A 528 14.21 5.86 2.41
C GLY A 528 12.76 6.21 2.72
N ASP A 529 12.05 5.27 3.33
CA ASP A 529 10.59 5.29 3.57
C ASP A 529 10.27 6.23 4.74
N SER A 530 10.10 7.51 4.41
CA SER A 530 10.04 8.60 5.41
C SER A 530 8.61 8.87 5.88
N ASP A 531 7.62 8.64 5.02
CA ASP A 531 6.20 8.76 5.35
C ASP A 531 5.76 7.66 6.30
N SER A 532 6.10 6.38 6.05
CA SER A 532 5.71 5.28 6.95
C SER A 532 6.30 5.41 8.36
N THR A 533 7.57 5.79 8.46
CA THR A 533 8.24 5.99 9.75
C THR A 533 7.69 7.21 10.47
N GLY A 534 7.40 8.28 9.73
CA GLY A 534 6.68 9.46 10.21
C GLY A 534 5.31 9.10 10.76
N ALA A 535 4.51 8.35 10.01
CA ALA A 535 3.16 7.91 10.39
C ALA A 535 3.17 7.09 11.68
N ILE A 536 4.05 6.09 11.75
CA ILE A 536 4.19 5.24 12.94
C ILE A 536 4.64 6.06 14.16
N CYS A 537 5.65 6.93 13.98
CA CYS A 537 6.10 7.83 15.05
C CYS A 537 4.95 8.73 15.54
N GLY A 538 4.21 9.31 14.60
CA GLY A 538 3.07 10.17 14.86
C GLY A 538 1.94 9.46 15.60
N ASN A 539 1.65 8.20 15.26
CA ASN A 539 0.69 7.39 16.01
C ASN A 539 1.11 7.19 17.46
N ILE A 540 2.39 6.88 17.70
CA ILE A 540 2.94 6.65 19.04
C ILE A 540 2.99 7.96 19.84
N ALA A 541 3.58 9.01 19.27
CA ALA A 541 3.75 10.31 19.93
C ALA A 541 2.38 10.97 20.19
N GLY A 542 1.47 10.91 19.23
CA GLY A 542 0.10 11.41 19.39
C GLY A 542 -0.70 10.66 20.46
N ALA A 543 -0.58 9.33 20.54
CA ALA A 543 -1.20 8.55 21.62
C ALA A 543 -0.61 8.85 23.01
N ARG A 544 0.68 9.18 23.05
CA ARG A 544 1.42 9.47 24.28
C ARG A 544 1.15 10.86 24.82
N TYR A 545 1.18 11.87 23.95
CA TYR A 545 1.13 13.28 24.32
C TYR A 545 -0.18 13.97 24.02
N GLY A 546 -0.98 13.38 23.12
CA GLY A 546 -2.28 13.91 22.79
C GLY A 546 -2.35 14.83 21.58
N LEU A 547 -3.57 15.08 21.11
CA LEU A 547 -3.89 16.01 20.03
C LEU A 547 -3.30 17.41 20.27
N THR A 548 -3.39 17.90 21.51
CA THR A 548 -2.98 19.27 21.86
C THR A 548 -1.47 19.49 21.80
N ALA A 549 -0.69 18.40 21.80
CA ALA A 549 0.76 18.44 21.67
C ALA A 549 1.24 18.53 20.20
N ILE A 550 0.36 18.29 19.22
CA ILE A 550 0.70 18.42 17.81
C ILE A 550 0.71 19.91 17.44
N PRO A 551 1.74 20.41 16.72
CA PRO A 551 1.80 21.80 16.29
C PRO A 551 0.54 22.23 15.52
N VAL A 552 -0.11 23.30 15.98
CA VAL A 552 -1.31 23.86 15.34
C VAL A 552 -1.11 24.16 13.85
N PRO A 553 0.02 24.77 13.41
CA PRO A 553 0.25 25.01 11.98
C PRO A 553 0.28 23.72 11.14
N TRP A 554 0.72 22.60 11.72
CA TRP A 554 0.72 21.32 11.01
C TRP A 554 -0.70 20.78 10.86
N LEU A 555 -1.50 20.86 11.91
CA LEU A 555 -2.90 20.46 11.85
C LEU A 555 -3.74 21.37 10.93
N GLU A 556 -3.45 22.66 10.85
CA GLU A 556 -4.17 23.62 9.99
C GLU A 556 -3.88 23.40 8.50
N ASN A 557 -2.66 22.98 8.17
CA ASN A 557 -2.25 22.71 6.79
C ASN A 557 -2.41 21.25 6.38
N LEU A 558 -2.72 20.34 7.29
CA LEU A 558 -2.93 18.93 7.00
C LEU A 558 -4.13 18.73 6.08
N GLU A 559 -3.92 18.05 4.98
CA GLU A 559 -5.00 17.67 4.08
C GLU A 559 -5.99 16.71 4.75
N LEU A 560 -7.28 16.88 4.48
CA LEU A 560 -8.36 16.04 5.02
C LEU A 560 -8.43 15.98 6.55
N ARG A 561 -7.82 16.93 7.27
CA ARG A 561 -7.83 17.00 8.74
C ARG A 561 -9.22 16.78 9.34
N GLN A 562 -10.25 17.47 8.84
CA GLN A 562 -11.62 17.32 9.37
C GLN A 562 -12.19 15.92 9.16
N LEU A 563 -11.91 15.30 8.00
CA LEU A 563 -12.34 13.94 7.70
C LEU A 563 -11.64 12.93 8.63
N ILE A 564 -10.32 13.06 8.78
CA ILE A 564 -9.49 12.21 9.64
C ILE A 564 -9.99 12.29 11.09
N GLU A 565 -10.17 13.50 11.61
CA GLU A 565 -10.69 13.72 12.96
C GLU A 565 -12.10 13.15 13.14
N THR A 566 -12.97 13.31 12.14
CA THR A 566 -14.33 12.77 12.19
C THR A 566 -14.33 11.25 12.28
N VAL A 567 -13.54 10.55 11.46
CA VAL A 567 -13.45 9.08 11.49
C VAL A 567 -12.85 8.60 12.83
N ALA A 568 -11.84 9.31 13.36
CA ALA A 568 -11.25 9.01 14.67
C ALA A 568 -12.28 9.10 15.81
N ARG A 569 -13.06 10.19 15.85
CA ARG A 569 -14.13 10.38 16.83
C ARG A 569 -15.28 9.40 16.66
N ASP A 570 -15.62 9.06 15.43
CA ASP A 570 -16.64 8.05 15.14
C ASP A 570 -16.20 6.66 15.62
N GLY A 571 -14.90 6.35 15.54
CA GLY A 571 -14.30 5.16 16.16
C GLY A 571 -14.50 5.13 17.67
N LEU A 572 -14.15 6.22 18.38
CA LEU A 572 -14.35 6.31 19.83
C LEU A 572 -15.82 6.17 20.23
N ARG A 573 -16.74 6.70 19.44
CA ARG A 573 -18.18 6.55 19.68
C ARG A 573 -18.63 5.09 19.53
N GLU A 574 -18.21 4.40 18.47
CA GLU A 574 -18.62 3.00 18.25
C GLU A 574 -18.02 2.03 19.28
N PHE A 575 -16.79 2.27 19.75
CA PHE A 575 -16.13 1.44 20.77
C PHE A 575 -16.35 1.97 22.20
N GLY A 576 -17.15 3.01 22.37
CA GLY A 576 -17.51 3.59 23.67
C GLY A 576 -18.57 2.78 24.42
N GLN A 577 -18.93 3.23 25.62
CA GLN A 577 -19.89 2.54 26.48
C GLN A 577 -21.32 2.50 25.91
N GLN A 578 -21.68 3.50 25.09
CA GLN A 578 -23.01 3.65 24.50
C GLN A 578 -22.87 3.91 22.99
N PRO A 579 -22.58 2.87 22.20
CA PRO A 579 -22.41 3.03 20.76
C PRO A 579 -23.71 3.51 20.11
N PRO A 580 -23.65 4.34 19.05
CA PRO A 580 -24.85 4.81 18.39
C PRO A 580 -25.65 3.67 17.75
N GLU A 581 -26.98 3.81 17.77
CA GLU A 581 -27.92 2.82 17.21
C GLU A 581 -28.92 3.40 16.22
N SER A 582 -28.71 4.63 15.74
CA SER A 582 -29.62 5.28 14.79
C SER A 582 -29.45 4.72 13.37
N ASP A 583 -30.52 4.78 12.58
CA ASP A 583 -30.50 4.41 11.16
C ASP A 583 -29.45 5.22 10.37
N ASP A 584 -29.25 6.49 10.73
CA ASP A 584 -28.22 7.35 10.14
C ASP A 584 -26.81 6.79 10.41
N TRP A 585 -26.56 6.23 11.60
CA TRP A 585 -25.28 5.63 11.95
C TRP A 585 -25.02 4.37 11.13
N TYR A 586 -26.02 3.49 11.00
CA TYR A 586 -25.90 2.27 10.23
C TYR A 586 -25.84 2.52 8.71
N THR A 587 -26.46 3.60 8.23
CA THR A 587 -26.32 4.06 6.84
C THR A 587 -24.92 4.60 6.59
N ARG A 588 -24.35 5.32 7.55
CA ARG A 588 -22.98 5.84 7.50
C ARG A 588 -21.96 4.70 7.52
N TYR A 589 -22.13 3.73 8.42
CA TYR A 589 -21.24 2.57 8.60
C TYR A 589 -22.00 1.23 8.46
N PRO A 590 -22.30 0.79 7.22
CA PRO A 590 -22.93 -0.50 7.00
C PRO A 590 -22.08 -1.66 7.55
N GLY A 591 -22.65 -2.44 8.47
CA GLY A 591 -22.02 -3.61 9.12
C GLY A 591 -21.97 -4.87 8.23
N TRP A 592 -21.62 -4.64 6.95
CA TRP A 592 -21.58 -5.56 5.81
C TRP A 592 -21.56 -7.06 6.14
#